data_AF-A0A957SH30-F1
#
_entry.id   AF-A0A957SH30-F1
#
_cell.length_a   1.000
_cell.length_b   1.000
_cell.length_c   1.000
_cell.angle_alpha   90.00
_cell.angle_beta   90.00
_cell.angle_gamma   90.00
#
_symmetry.space_group_name_H-M   'P 1'
#
loop_
_entity.id
_entity.type
_entity.pdbx_description
1 polymer ?
#
loop_
_entity_poly.entity_id
_entity_poly.type
_entity_poly.pdbx_seq_one_letter_code
_entity_poly.pdbx_strand_id
1 'polypeptide(L)'
;MTMPHASNLQKTTRRGVQILFFVLATLCLLFVMSYASRLNEYTRVQQESTLWQQKIEYAQNRQAELLAYRDYIQSDDYVAQVAREELNMVQPGDNVVVVVAGDGQEGVVPRADSEVLAPILGQPPIWQQWFNLFVQQSSSYR
;
A
#
# COMPACT_ATOMS: atom_id res chain seq x y z
N MET A 1 -57.52 58.86 60.06
CA MET A 1 -56.35 57.94 60.01
C MET A 1 -56.95 56.54 60.05
N THR A 2 -56.95 55.71 59.00
CA THR A 2 -55.87 55.26 58.12
C THR A 2 -56.48 54.69 56.82
N MET A 3 -55.77 54.79 55.69
CA MET A 3 -56.15 54.13 54.42
C MET A 3 -55.36 52.82 54.24
N PRO A 4 -55.96 51.74 53.69
CA PRO A 4 -55.23 50.51 53.37
C PRO A 4 -54.57 50.57 51.98
N HIS A 5 -53.32 50.11 51.96
CA HIS A 5 -52.39 50.11 50.83
C HIS A 5 -52.64 48.90 49.91
N ALA A 6 -52.88 49.14 48.62
CA ALA A 6 -53.05 48.10 47.60
C ALA A 6 -51.73 47.87 46.85
N SER A 7 -51.06 46.73 47.05
CA SER A 7 -49.82 46.39 46.34
C SER A 7 -49.62 44.88 46.17
N ASN A 8 -50.45 44.19 45.36
CA ASN A 8 -50.28 42.75 45.11
C ASN A 8 -50.54 42.27 43.66
N LEU A 9 -50.47 43.14 42.65
CA LEU A 9 -50.81 42.77 41.26
C LEU A 9 -49.63 42.64 40.27
N GLN A 10 -48.38 42.92 40.68
CA GLN A 10 -47.23 42.90 39.74
C GLN A 10 -46.46 41.56 39.65
N LYS A 11 -46.69 40.61 40.56
CA LYS A 11 -45.85 39.39 40.66
C LYS A 11 -46.19 38.29 39.64
N THR A 12 -47.37 38.31 39.02
CA THR A 12 -47.84 37.23 38.14
C THR A 12 -47.25 37.32 36.74
N THR A 13 -47.13 38.54 36.19
CA THR A 13 -46.64 38.79 34.83
C THR A 13 -45.18 38.36 34.66
N ARG A 14 -44.33 38.60 35.66
CA ARG A 14 -42.89 38.25 35.61
C ARG A 14 -42.66 36.73 35.60
N ARG A 15 -43.48 35.97 36.31
CA ARG A 15 -43.41 34.49 36.32
C ARG A 15 -43.89 33.88 35.01
N GLY A 16 -44.96 34.43 34.41
CA GLY A 16 -45.43 34.00 33.09
C GLY A 16 -44.41 34.23 31.98
N VAL A 17 -43.75 35.39 31.97
CA VAL A 17 -42.67 35.70 31.00
C VAL A 17 -41.46 34.79 31.20
N GLN A 18 -41.09 34.46 32.44
CA GLN A 18 -40.01 33.51 32.71
C GLN A 18 -40.33 32.11 32.17
N ILE A 19 -41.54 31.61 32.42
CA ILE A 19 -41.98 30.31 31.89
C ILE A 19 -41.99 30.31 30.37
N LEU A 20 -42.51 31.37 29.74
CA LEU A 20 -42.49 31.52 28.28
C LEU A 20 -41.06 31.49 27.73
N PHE A 21 -40.13 32.18 28.39
CA PHE A 21 -38.72 32.21 27.98
C PHE A 21 -38.06 30.83 28.10
N PHE A 22 -38.33 30.09 29.18
CA PHE A 22 -37.85 28.72 29.33
C PHE A 22 -38.42 27.80 28.26
N VAL A 23 -39.73 27.87 27.99
CA VAL A 23 -40.38 27.08 26.93
C VAL A 23 -39.76 27.40 25.56
N LEU A 24 -39.56 28.68 25.25
CA LEU A 24 -38.94 29.11 24.00
C LEU A 24 -37.49 28.61 23.91
N ALA A 25 -36.72 28.72 24.99
CA ALA A 25 -35.33 28.25 25.03
C ALA A 25 -35.25 26.72 24.85
N THR A 26 -36.13 25.96 25.50
CA THR A 26 -36.22 24.50 25.32
C THR A 26 -36.60 24.13 23.88
N LEU A 27 -37.57 24.82 23.29
CA LEU A 27 -37.96 24.60 21.89
C LEU A 27 -36.80 24.89 20.93
N CYS A 28 -36.06 25.98 21.17
CA CYS A 28 -34.89 26.35 20.39
C CYS A 28 -33.78 25.29 20.51
N LEU A 29 -33.53 24.80 21.72
CA LEU A 29 -32.55 23.74 21.98
C LEU A 29 -32.92 22.45 21.24
N LEU A 30 -34.19 22.03 21.31
CA LEU A 30 -34.69 20.86 20.58
C LEU A 30 -34.55 21.05 19.07
N PHE A 31 -34.82 22.24 18.56
CA PHE A 31 -34.68 22.56 17.14
C PHE A 31 -33.23 22.41 16.68
N VAL A 32 -32.27 22.96 17.43
CA VAL A 32 -30.83 22.83 17.15
C VAL A 32 -30.37 21.38 17.20
N MET A 33 -30.79 20.60 18.21
CA MET A 33 -30.45 19.17 18.28
C MET A 33 -31.03 18.38 17.08
N SER A 34 -32.26 18.67 16.69
CA SER A 34 -32.91 18.02 15.54
C SER A 34 -32.26 18.38 14.20
N TYR A 35 -31.72 19.59 14.09
CA TYR A 35 -31.02 20.05 12.91
C TYR A 35 -29.62 19.42 12.83
N ALA A 36 -28.93 19.30 13.96
CA ALA A 36 -27.64 18.63 14.06
C ALA A 36 -27.72 17.14 13.72
N SER A 37 -28.78 16.44 14.16
CA SER A 37 -28.97 15.02 13.81
C SER A 37 -29.23 14.83 12.32
N ARG A 38 -30.05 15.69 11.70
CA ARG A 38 -30.30 15.66 10.25
C ARG A 38 -29.01 15.86 9.45
N LEU A 39 -28.12 16.76 9.88
CA LEU A 39 -26.86 17.02 9.19
C LEU A 39 -25.91 15.80 9.23
N ASN A 40 -25.90 15.05 10.34
CA ASN A 40 -25.14 13.80 10.45
C ASN A 40 -25.69 12.66 9.59
N GLU A 41 -27.01 12.60 9.38
CA GLU A 41 -27.62 11.62 8.48
C GLU A 41 -27.18 11.86 7.04
N TYR A 42 -27.17 13.13 6.61
CA TYR A 42 -26.74 13.52 5.26
C TYR A 42 -25.25 13.21 5.01
N THR A 43 -24.38 13.42 6.00
CA THR A 43 -22.95 13.11 5.82
C THR A 43 -22.69 11.61 5.79
N ARG A 44 -23.43 10.80 6.57
CA ARG A 44 -23.33 9.33 6.52
C ARG A 44 -23.72 8.76 5.17
N VAL A 45 -24.86 9.17 4.62
CA VAL A 45 -25.32 8.67 3.30
C VAL A 45 -24.34 9.06 2.19
N GLN A 46 -23.78 10.28 2.24
CA GLN A 46 -22.77 10.70 1.26
C GLN A 46 -21.47 9.90 1.38
N GLN A 47 -21.00 9.63 2.61
CA GLN A 47 -19.81 8.80 2.84
C GLN A 47 -20.01 7.36 2.37
N GLU A 48 -21.19 6.78 2.59
CA GLU A 48 -21.49 5.44 2.08
C GLU A 48 -21.51 5.43 0.55
N SER A 49 -22.13 6.42 -0.09
CA SER A 49 -22.16 6.53 -1.54
C SER A 49 -20.76 6.65 -2.15
N THR A 50 -19.88 7.47 -1.56
CA THR A 50 -18.50 7.62 -2.05
C THR A 50 -17.68 6.35 -1.85
N LEU A 51 -17.83 5.66 -0.71
CA LEU A 51 -17.18 4.37 -0.46
C LEU A 51 -17.63 3.30 -1.46
N TRP A 52 -18.92 3.21 -1.76
CA TRP A 52 -19.43 2.27 -2.75
C TRP A 52 -18.93 2.60 -4.16
N GLN A 53 -18.89 3.88 -4.52
CA GLN A 53 -18.37 4.31 -5.82
C GLN A 53 -16.89 3.94 -5.98
N GLN A 54 -16.06 4.18 -4.96
CA GLN A 54 -14.66 3.79 -4.96
C GLN A 54 -14.46 2.28 -5.10
N LYS A 55 -15.30 1.47 -4.45
CA LYS A 55 -15.26 0.01 -4.56
C LYS A 55 -15.59 -0.46 -5.98
N ILE A 56 -16.59 0.15 -6.62
CA ILE A 56 -16.98 -0.17 -8.00
C ILE A 56 -15.83 0.16 -8.95
N GLU A 57 -15.24 1.36 -8.82
CA GLU A 57 -14.13 1.80 -9.67
C GLU A 57 -12.90 0.89 -9.51
N TYR A 58 -12.55 0.53 -8.27
CA TYR A 58 -11.48 -0.43 -8.00
C TYR A 58 -11.75 -1.80 -8.64
N ALA A 59 -12.96 -2.32 -8.50
CA ALA A 59 -13.34 -3.61 -9.07
C ALA A 59 -13.30 -3.60 -10.60
N GLN A 60 -13.76 -2.51 -11.23
CA GLN A 60 -13.72 -2.33 -12.69
C GLN A 60 -12.29 -2.27 -13.21
N ASN A 61 -11.41 -1.51 -12.54
CA ASN A 61 -9.99 -1.43 -12.92
C ASN A 61 -9.32 -2.80 -12.80
N ARG A 62 -9.58 -3.54 -11.71
CA ARG A 62 -9.08 -4.91 -11.55
C ARG A 62 -9.59 -5.86 -12.61
N GLN A 63 -10.87 -5.76 -12.98
CA GLN A 63 -11.42 -6.57 -14.06
C GLN A 63 -10.73 -6.26 -15.39
N ALA A 64 -10.51 -4.99 -15.71
CA ALA A 64 -9.84 -4.59 -16.94
C ALA A 64 -8.38 -5.09 -16.99
N GLU A 65 -7.64 -4.96 -15.89
CA GLU A 65 -6.28 -5.49 -15.75
C GLU A 65 -6.22 -7.00 -15.96
N LEU A 66 -7.12 -7.75 -15.30
CA LEU A 66 -7.17 -9.20 -15.40
C LEU A 66 -7.56 -9.67 -16.80
N LEU A 67 -8.48 -8.96 -17.47
CA LEU A 67 -8.84 -9.25 -18.85
C LEU A 67 -7.67 -9.00 -19.81
N ALA A 68 -6.97 -7.87 -19.66
CA ALA A 68 -5.78 -7.58 -20.46
C ALA A 68 -4.67 -8.63 -20.26
N TYR A 69 -4.45 -9.06 -19.02
CA TYR A 69 -3.48 -10.12 -18.73
C TYR A 69 -3.91 -11.46 -19.33
N ARG A 70 -5.19 -11.82 -19.22
CA ARG A 70 -5.74 -13.04 -19.84
C ARG A 70 -5.53 -13.02 -21.35
N ASP A 71 -5.80 -11.90 -21.99
CA ASP A 71 -5.67 -11.78 -23.44
C ASP A 71 -4.19 -11.83 -23.85
N TYR A 72 -3.28 -11.26 -23.05
CA TYR A 72 -1.83 -11.38 -23.24
C TYR A 72 -1.34 -12.83 -23.19
N ILE A 73 -1.72 -13.60 -22.16
CA ILE A 73 -1.29 -15.00 -22.04
C ILE A 73 -1.92 -15.92 -23.10
N GLN A 74 -3.03 -15.50 -23.72
CA GLN A 74 -3.66 -16.19 -24.84
C GLN A 74 -3.04 -15.83 -26.19
N SER A 75 -2.17 -14.82 -26.25
CA SER A 75 -1.54 -14.37 -27.49
C SER A 75 -0.42 -15.33 -27.93
N ASP A 76 -0.22 -15.41 -29.25
CA ASP A 76 0.87 -16.19 -29.86
C ASP A 76 2.25 -15.70 -29.42
N ASP A 77 2.38 -14.40 -29.09
CA ASP A 77 3.63 -13.80 -28.59
C ASP A 77 4.04 -14.40 -27.24
N TYR A 78 3.08 -14.59 -26.33
CA TYR A 78 3.33 -15.25 -25.05
C TYR A 78 3.72 -16.72 -25.24
N VAL A 79 3.05 -17.43 -26.15
CA VAL A 79 3.41 -18.81 -26.50
C VAL A 79 4.84 -18.90 -27.06
N ALA A 80 5.23 -17.98 -27.94
CA ALA A 80 6.57 -17.91 -28.49
C ALA A 80 7.63 -17.59 -27.43
N GLN A 81 7.32 -16.69 -26.49
CA GLN A 81 8.19 -16.36 -25.37
C GLN A 81 8.42 -17.60 -24.48
N VAL A 82 7.35 -18.25 -24.03
CA VAL A 82 7.44 -19.46 -23.19
C VAL A 82 8.15 -20.59 -23.92
N ALA A 83 7.88 -20.77 -25.22
CA ALA A 83 8.56 -21.77 -26.03
C ALA A 83 10.08 -21.56 -26.04
N ARG A 84 10.56 -20.32 -26.19
CA ARG A 84 11.99 -20.01 -26.22
C ARG A 84 12.66 -20.03 -24.85
N GLU A 85 12.02 -19.41 -23.85
CA GLU A 85 12.64 -19.17 -22.54
C GLU A 85 12.53 -20.38 -21.61
N GLU A 86 11.36 -21.02 -21.55
CA GLU A 86 11.09 -22.11 -20.61
C GLU A 86 11.31 -23.48 -21.24
N LEU A 87 10.94 -23.63 -22.52
CA LEU A 87 10.97 -24.92 -23.20
C LEU A 87 12.20 -25.11 -24.10
N ASN A 88 13.04 -24.07 -24.28
CA ASN A 88 14.18 -24.05 -25.22
C ASN A 88 13.81 -24.55 -26.63
N MET A 89 12.57 -24.34 -27.05
CA MET A 89 12.04 -24.70 -28.35
C MET A 89 12.37 -23.61 -29.37
N VAL A 90 12.69 -24.04 -30.58
CA VAL A 90 13.00 -23.18 -31.72
C VAL A 90 11.86 -23.21 -32.74
N GLN A 91 11.63 -22.10 -33.43
CA GLN A 91 10.54 -22.01 -34.39
C GLN A 91 10.90 -22.79 -35.68
N PRO A 92 9.92 -23.41 -36.37
CA PRO A 92 10.21 -24.08 -37.64
C PRO A 92 10.81 -23.11 -38.67
N GLY A 93 12.07 -23.34 -39.05
CA GLY A 93 12.83 -22.48 -39.97
C GLY A 93 14.00 -21.72 -39.32
N ASP A 94 14.12 -21.74 -37.99
CA ASP A 94 15.26 -21.14 -37.28
C ASP A 94 16.53 -22.01 -37.39
N ASN A 95 17.71 -21.38 -37.49
CA ASN A 95 19.00 -22.07 -37.47
C ASN A 95 19.49 -22.25 -36.04
N VAL A 96 19.47 -23.49 -35.53
CA VAL A 96 19.99 -23.82 -34.20
C VAL A 96 21.52 -23.77 -34.22
N VAL A 97 22.11 -22.79 -33.57
CA VAL A 97 23.58 -22.74 -33.35
C VAL A 97 23.87 -23.36 -31.99
N VAL A 98 24.38 -24.59 -31.99
CA VAL A 98 24.93 -25.21 -30.79
C VAL A 98 26.39 -24.80 -30.69
N VAL A 99 26.74 -24.02 -29.66
CA VAL A 99 28.14 -23.77 -29.33
C VAL A 99 28.69 -25.04 -28.71
N VAL A 100 29.21 -25.92 -29.56
CA VAL A 100 30.07 -27.00 -29.11
C VAL A 100 31.34 -26.31 -28.61
N ALA A 101 31.61 -26.42 -27.31
CA ALA A 101 32.94 -26.14 -26.79
C ALA A 101 33.89 -27.11 -27.48
N GLY A 102 34.46 -26.67 -28.59
CA GLY A 102 35.38 -27.45 -29.37
C GLY A 102 36.65 -27.62 -28.57
N ASP A 103 36.94 -28.86 -28.21
CA ASP A 103 38.28 -29.30 -27.86
C ASP A 103 39.16 -29.07 -29.11
N GLY A 104 39.72 -27.88 -29.26
CA GLY A 104 40.66 -27.56 -30.34
C GLY A 104 40.28 -26.36 -31.19
N GLN A 105 40.33 -25.17 -30.60
CA GLN A 105 41.20 -24.15 -31.17
C GLN A 105 42.21 -23.76 -30.08
N GLU A 106 43.46 -24.14 -30.32
CA GLU A 106 44.65 -23.39 -29.91
C GLU A 106 44.56 -21.96 -30.50
N GLY A 107 43.59 -21.17 -30.04
CA GLY A 107 43.68 -19.73 -30.07
C GLY A 107 44.62 -19.37 -28.93
N VAL A 108 45.70 -18.65 -29.25
CA VAL A 108 46.71 -18.15 -28.32
C VAL A 108 46.03 -17.60 -27.05
N VAL A 109 45.89 -18.48 -26.07
CA VAL A 109 45.77 -18.08 -24.68
C VAL A 109 47.12 -17.44 -24.43
N PRO A 110 47.23 -16.17 -23.96
CA PRO A 110 48.39 -15.85 -23.15
C PRO A 110 48.43 -17.00 -22.16
N ARG A 111 49.53 -17.75 -22.11
CA ARG A 111 49.74 -18.76 -21.10
C ARG A 111 49.58 -18.00 -19.78
N ALA A 112 48.35 -17.99 -19.26
CA ALA A 112 48.06 -17.64 -17.91
C ALA A 112 48.74 -18.79 -17.22
N ASP A 113 49.96 -18.49 -16.79
CA ASP A 113 50.79 -19.36 -16.03
C ASP A 113 49.86 -20.10 -15.09
N SER A 114 49.88 -21.42 -15.21
CA SER A 114 49.15 -22.30 -14.32
C SER A 114 49.83 -22.21 -12.96
N GLU A 115 49.65 -21.08 -12.27
CA GLU A 115 49.99 -20.84 -10.88
C GLU A 115 48.75 -20.99 -9.99
N VAL A 116 47.55 -21.22 -10.55
CA VAL A 116 46.34 -21.40 -9.76
C VAL A 116 46.01 -22.88 -9.56
N LEU A 117 46.99 -23.65 -9.08
CA LEU A 117 46.75 -24.78 -8.17
C LEU A 117 48.03 -25.24 -7.45
N ALA A 118 49.01 -24.35 -7.24
CA ALA A 118 49.97 -24.61 -6.18
C ALA A 118 49.24 -24.39 -4.85
N PRO A 119 49.39 -25.27 -3.84
CA PRO A 119 49.09 -24.85 -2.48
C PRO A 119 49.93 -23.59 -2.26
N ILE A 120 49.27 -22.47 -1.99
CA ILE A 120 49.96 -21.21 -1.71
C ILE A 120 50.68 -21.46 -0.38
N LEU A 121 51.91 -21.96 -0.45
CA LEU A 121 52.71 -22.33 0.71
C LEU A 121 52.94 -21.05 1.53
N GLY A 122 52.09 -20.86 2.55
CA GLY A 122 52.18 -19.76 3.50
C GLY A 122 51.08 -18.69 3.43
N GLN A 123 50.15 -18.73 2.47
CA GLN A 123 48.99 -17.80 2.50
C GLN A 123 47.75 -18.52 2.99
N PRO A 124 47.03 -17.97 4.00
CA PRO A 124 45.79 -18.56 4.45
C PRO A 124 44.77 -18.58 3.30
N PRO A 125 43.97 -19.65 3.17
CA PRO A 125 42.89 -19.73 2.20
C PRO A 125 42.00 -18.48 2.21
N ILE A 126 41.48 -18.08 1.04
CA ILE A 126 40.67 -16.87 0.88
C ILE A 126 39.53 -16.78 1.92
N TRP A 127 38.88 -17.89 2.26
CA TRP A 127 37.82 -17.92 3.26
C TRP A 127 38.31 -17.59 4.69
N GLN A 128 39.54 -17.96 5.07
CA GLN A 128 40.12 -17.62 6.38
C GLN A 128 40.39 -16.12 6.48
N GLN A 129 40.74 -15.48 5.37
CA GLN A 129 40.93 -14.03 5.31
C GLN A 129 39.61 -13.29 5.57
N TRP A 130 38.52 -13.72 4.91
CA TRP A 130 37.19 -13.20 5.18
C TRP A 130 36.79 -13.39 6.65
N PHE A 131 37.01 -14.57 7.20
CA PHE A 131 36.66 -14.87 8.59
C PHE A 131 37.41 -13.97 9.59
N ASN A 132 38.71 -13.73 9.40
CA ASN A 132 39.49 -12.85 10.28
C ASN A 132 38.98 -11.41 10.30
N LEU A 133 38.48 -10.87 9.17
CA LEU A 133 37.88 -9.53 9.14
C LEU A 133 36.65 -9.44 10.07
N PHE A 134 35.81 -10.47 10.07
CA PHE A 134 34.60 -10.48 10.91
C PHE A 134 34.92 -10.73 12.39
N VAL A 135 35.91 -11.57 12.70
CA VAL A 135 36.25 -11.90 14.09
C VAL A 135 37.07 -10.80 14.77
N GLN A 136 37.99 -10.14 14.06
CA GLN A 136 38.88 -9.11 14.65
C GLN A 136 38.15 -7.79 14.95
N GLN A 137 37.08 -7.46 14.23
CA GLN A 137 36.23 -6.32 14.56
C GLN A 137 35.56 -6.47 15.94
N SER A 138 35.26 -7.70 16.37
CA SER A 138 34.55 -7.98 17.62
C SER A 138 35.36 -7.73 18.91
N SER A 139 36.70 -7.65 18.82
CA SER A 139 37.58 -7.48 20.00
C SER A 139 37.83 -6.02 20.40
N SER A 140 37.24 -5.04 19.70
CA SER A 140 37.47 -3.61 19.96
C SER A 140 36.44 -2.94 20.89
N TYR A 141 35.57 -3.72 21.56
CA TYR A 141 34.57 -3.24 22.52
C TYR A 141 34.74 -3.88 23.92
N ARG A 142 35.94 -3.81 24.49
CA ARG A 142 36.16 -3.97 25.93
C ARG A 142 37.17 -2.96 26.45
#